data_AF-A0AAV6KPC9-F1
#
_entry.id   AF-A0AAV6KPC9-F1
#
_cell.length_a   1.000
_cell.length_b   1.000
_cell.length_c   1.000
_cell.angle_alpha   90.00
_cell.angle_beta   90.00
_cell.angle_gamma   90.00
#
_symmetry.space_group_name_H-M   'P 1'
#
loop_
_entity.id
_entity.type
_entity.pdbx_description
1 polymer ?
#
loop_
_entity_poly.entity_id
_entity_poly.type
_entity_poly.pdbx_seq_one_letter_code
_entity_poly.pdbx_strand_id
1 'polypeptide(L)'
;MDSFDRGRYRRTASGITALAHLLGVLAVLLVVVWLLHFRGGIYYDSGNPDRVFNVHPFLMVFGFVFFAGEAIMAYKTVSAERKVQKFAHMWLFGFSVFWLPSASNSTRARALPWHICGGRALLYMAIVSALTGLMRKESLQQLGWSGELRLINFTGLAILLFGIAVDFSIGLAHYV
;
A
#
# COMPACT_ATOMS: atom_id res chain seq x y z
N MET A 1 -8.18 27.91 -16.95
CA MET A 1 -7.27 27.43 -15.88
C MET A 1 -5.94 28.14 -16.07
N ASP A 2 -5.69 29.14 -15.24
CA ASP A 2 -4.54 30.04 -15.38
C ASP A 2 -3.23 29.35 -14.97
N SER A 3 -2.09 29.86 -15.44
CA SER A 3 -0.77 29.29 -15.16
C SER A 3 -0.45 29.20 -13.65
N PHE A 4 -1.00 30.12 -12.86
CA PHE A 4 -0.90 30.13 -11.40
C PHE A 4 -1.59 28.92 -10.74
N ASP A 5 -2.78 28.53 -11.20
CA ASP A 5 -3.52 27.39 -10.66
C ASP A 5 -2.81 26.07 -10.98
N ARG A 6 -2.25 25.94 -12.19
CA ARG A 6 -1.42 24.78 -12.58
C ARG A 6 -0.20 24.58 -11.66
N GLY A 7 0.49 25.67 -11.30
CA GLY A 7 1.67 25.62 -10.43
C GLY A 7 1.36 25.26 -8.97
N ARG A 8 0.23 25.74 -8.44
CA ARG A 8 -0.24 25.38 -7.09
C ARG A 8 -0.68 23.92 -7.03
N TYR A 9 -1.44 23.47 -8.02
CA TYR A 9 -1.94 22.10 -8.09
C TYR A 9 -0.81 21.07 -8.20
N ARG A 10 0.20 21.33 -9.04
CA ARG A 10 1.36 20.43 -9.21
C ARG A 10 2.16 20.27 -7.92
N ARG A 11 2.32 21.35 -7.13
CA ARG A 11 2.96 21.30 -5.80
C ARG A 11 2.15 20.50 -4.78
N THR A 12 0.84 20.66 -4.76
CA THR A 12 -0.06 19.89 -3.89
C THR A 12 -0.03 18.40 -4.24
N ALA A 13 -0.07 18.05 -5.53
CA ALA A 13 0.02 16.66 -5.99
C ALA A 13 1.36 16.00 -5.62
N SER A 14 2.49 16.74 -5.70
CA SER A 14 3.79 16.23 -5.22
C SER A 14 3.84 16.09 -3.69
N GLY A 15 3.19 17.00 -2.95
CA GLY A 15 3.15 16.96 -1.49
C GLY A 15 2.35 15.76 -0.95
N ILE A 16 1.19 15.47 -1.54
CA ILE A 16 0.36 14.31 -1.17
C ILE A 16 1.10 13.00 -1.46
N THR A 17 1.83 12.93 -2.59
CA THR A 17 2.64 11.75 -2.95
C THR A 17 3.78 11.55 -1.95
N ALA A 18 4.49 12.60 -1.57
CA ALA A 18 5.53 12.53 -0.55
C ALA A 18 4.96 12.10 0.81
N LEU A 19 3.79 12.61 1.20
CA LEU A 19 3.08 12.20 2.42
C LEU A 19 2.73 10.70 2.38
N ALA A 20 2.23 10.19 1.25
CA ALA A 20 1.92 8.77 1.09
C ALA A 20 3.17 7.91 1.31
N HIS A 21 4.31 8.25 0.70
CA HIS A 21 5.57 7.53 0.93
C HIS A 21 5.98 7.52 2.41
N LEU A 22 5.92 8.68 3.08
CA LEU A 22 6.27 8.80 4.49
C LEU A 22 5.35 7.97 5.39
N LEU A 23 4.04 7.98 5.13
CA LEU A 23 3.07 7.18 5.88
C LEU A 23 3.25 5.67 5.64
N GLY A 24 3.57 5.27 4.41
CA GLY A 24 3.86 3.88 4.06
C GLY A 24 5.11 3.36 4.79
N VAL A 25 6.21 4.11 4.76
CA VAL A 25 7.44 3.78 5.49
C VAL A 25 7.19 3.73 6.99
N LEU A 26 6.45 4.71 7.52
CA LEU A 26 6.07 4.73 8.94
C LEU A 26 5.28 3.48 9.32
N ALA A 27 4.27 3.07 8.54
CA ALA A 27 3.49 1.87 8.79
C ALA A 27 4.35 0.60 8.84
N VAL A 28 5.30 0.45 7.91
CA VAL A 28 6.25 -0.67 7.90
C VAL A 28 7.13 -0.66 9.15
N LEU A 29 7.69 0.50 9.52
CA LEU A 29 8.53 0.63 10.72
C LEU A 29 7.75 0.27 11.99
N LEU A 30 6.51 0.73 12.13
CA LEU A 30 5.67 0.42 13.30
C LEU A 30 5.37 -1.08 13.40
N VAL A 31 5.07 -1.75 12.28
CA VAL A 31 4.88 -3.22 12.26
C VAL A 31 6.17 -3.93 12.66
N VAL A 32 7.32 -3.52 12.12
CA VAL A 32 8.61 -4.13 12.47
C VAL A 32 8.92 -3.94 13.96
N VAL A 33 8.72 -2.73 14.50
CA VAL A 33 8.90 -2.47 15.94
C VAL A 33 7.96 -3.34 16.76
N TRP A 34 6.69 -3.45 16.37
CA TRP A 34 5.74 -4.30 17.06
C TRP A 34 6.20 -5.77 17.09
N LEU A 35 6.62 -6.32 15.94
CA LEU A 35 7.01 -7.72 15.82
C LEU A 35 8.32 -8.04 16.56
N LEU A 36 9.31 -7.15 16.50
CA LEU A 36 10.61 -7.37 17.13
C LEU A 36 10.56 -7.10 18.64
N HIS A 37 9.94 -5.99 19.06
CA HIS A 37 9.96 -5.56 20.46
C HIS A 37 8.89 -6.28 21.31
N PHE A 38 7.68 -6.46 20.80
CA PHE A 38 6.57 -7.04 21.57
C PHE A 38 6.31 -8.51 21.26
N ARG A 39 6.53 -8.95 20.01
CA ARG A 39 6.25 -10.34 19.59
C ARG A 39 7.46 -11.28 19.58
N GLY A 40 8.62 -10.79 20.02
CA GLY A 40 9.82 -11.61 20.21
C GLY A 40 10.51 -12.03 18.92
N GLY A 41 10.18 -11.40 17.78
CA GLY A 41 10.88 -11.58 16.50
C GLY A 41 10.08 -12.27 15.38
N ILE A 42 10.71 -12.35 14.21
CA ILE A 42 10.18 -12.98 12.99
C ILE A 42 11.05 -14.21 12.70
N TYR A 43 10.46 -15.40 12.77
CA TYR A 43 11.16 -16.67 12.53
C TYR A 43 10.39 -17.51 11.53
N TYR A 44 11.07 -18.12 10.55
CA TYR A 44 10.44 -19.01 9.59
C TYR A 44 10.23 -20.42 10.14
N ASP A 45 11.12 -20.85 11.03
CA ASP A 45 11.03 -22.12 11.74
C ASP A 45 11.40 -21.88 13.20
N SER A 46 10.50 -22.24 14.11
CA SER A 46 10.73 -22.16 15.55
C SER A 46 9.76 -23.08 16.29
N GLY A 47 10.18 -23.62 17.43
CA GLY A 47 9.33 -24.47 18.27
C GLY A 47 8.09 -23.77 18.86
N ASN A 48 7.97 -22.43 18.72
CA ASN A 48 6.78 -21.67 19.13
C ASN A 48 5.99 -21.19 17.89
N PRO A 49 4.74 -21.65 17.68
CA PRO A 49 3.95 -21.30 16.51
C PRO A 49 3.64 -19.79 16.39
N ASP A 50 3.60 -19.04 17.50
CA ASP A 50 3.29 -17.61 17.47
C ASP A 50 4.37 -16.79 16.75
N ARG A 51 5.63 -17.22 16.83
CA ARG A 51 6.76 -16.55 16.16
C ARG A 51 6.79 -16.80 14.66
N VAL A 52 6.30 -17.95 14.22
CA VAL A 52 6.10 -18.26 12.80
C VAL A 52 4.93 -17.44 12.27
N PHE A 53 3.85 -17.30 13.05
CA PHE A 53 2.72 -16.48 12.66
C PHE A 53 3.05 -14.99 12.56
N ASN A 54 4.08 -14.47 13.24
CA ASN A 54 4.54 -13.08 13.10
C ASN A 54 5.00 -12.71 11.68
N VAL A 55 5.42 -13.70 10.88
CA VAL A 55 5.75 -13.48 9.45
C VAL A 55 4.52 -13.02 8.67
N HIS A 56 3.32 -13.50 9.04
CA HIS A 56 2.09 -13.18 8.34
C HIS A 56 1.73 -11.68 8.33
N PRO A 57 1.56 -10.98 9.48
CA PRO A 57 1.25 -9.55 9.48
C PRO A 57 2.38 -8.70 8.86
N PHE A 58 3.64 -9.13 8.95
CA PHE A 58 4.74 -8.48 8.25
C PHE A 58 4.53 -8.54 6.73
N LEU A 59 4.33 -9.73 6.16
CA LEU A 59 4.13 -9.90 4.73
C LEU A 59 2.85 -9.22 4.22
N MET A 60 1.79 -9.22 5.03
CA MET A 60 0.54 -8.52 4.68
C MET A 60 0.77 -7.00 4.55
N VAL A 61 1.44 -6.37 5.52
CA VAL A 61 1.64 -4.91 5.48
C VAL A 61 2.76 -4.51 4.52
N PHE A 62 3.88 -5.23 4.51
CA PHE A 62 5.02 -4.92 3.64
C PHE A 62 4.73 -5.26 2.16
N GLY A 63 4.16 -6.43 1.90
CA GLY A 63 3.84 -6.89 0.54
C GLY A 63 2.54 -6.30 0.01
N PHE A 64 1.41 -6.71 0.58
CA PHE A 64 0.09 -6.40 0.02
C PHE A 64 -0.36 -4.95 0.22
N VAL A 65 0.13 -4.25 1.25
CA VAL A 65 -0.25 -2.84 1.49
C VAL A 65 0.82 -1.91 0.93
N PHE A 66 2.05 -1.94 1.47
CA PHE A 66 3.10 -1.00 1.13
C PHE A 66 3.52 -1.11 -0.34
N PHE A 67 4.00 -2.28 -0.79
CA PHE A 67 4.42 -2.44 -2.19
C PHE A 67 3.27 -2.27 -3.19
N ALA A 68 2.05 -2.70 -2.86
CA ALA A 68 0.90 -2.46 -3.73
C ALA A 68 0.61 -0.96 -3.87
N GLY A 69 0.64 -0.19 -2.78
CA GLY A 69 0.45 1.25 -2.82
C GLY A 69 1.56 1.97 -3.60
N GLU A 70 2.82 1.59 -3.39
CA GLU A 70 3.96 2.08 -4.16
C GLU A 70 3.85 1.74 -5.65
N ALA A 71 3.41 0.53 -5.99
CA ALA A 71 3.21 0.08 -7.37
C ALA A 71 2.12 0.90 -8.10
N ILE A 72 1.05 1.27 -7.40
CA ILE A 72 -0.01 2.11 -7.96
C ILE A 72 0.53 3.54 -8.20
N MET A 73 1.36 4.06 -7.29
CA MET A 73 1.99 5.38 -7.44
C MET A 73 3.18 5.39 -8.42
N ALA A 74 3.76 4.24 -8.75
CA ALA A 74 4.98 4.09 -9.55
C ALA A 74 4.92 4.80 -10.92
N TYR A 75 3.74 4.82 -11.55
CA TYR A 75 3.53 5.51 -12.82
C TYR A 75 3.65 7.04 -12.73
N LYS A 76 3.57 7.62 -11.52
CA LYS A 76 3.74 9.05 -11.26
C LYS A 76 5.08 9.39 -10.62
N THR A 77 5.65 8.50 -9.81
CA THR A 77 6.89 8.76 -9.05
C THR A 77 8.14 8.51 -9.88
N VAL A 78 8.11 7.52 -10.78
CA VAL A 78 9.27 7.16 -11.60
C VAL A 78 9.13 7.84 -12.97
N SER A 79 9.87 8.92 -13.21
CA SER A 79 9.99 9.51 -14.56
C SER A 79 10.92 8.66 -15.46
N ALA A 80 10.58 7.39 -15.67
CA ALA A 80 11.29 6.48 -16.56
C ALA A 80 10.51 6.26 -17.86
N GLU A 81 11.20 5.79 -18.89
CA GLU A 81 10.60 5.42 -20.17
C GLU A 81 9.42 4.46 -19.95
N ARG A 82 8.31 4.61 -20.69
CA ARG A 82 7.06 3.83 -20.49
C ARG A 82 7.27 2.31 -20.49
N LYS A 83 8.36 1.82 -21.12
CA LYS A 83 8.77 0.41 -21.09
C LYS A 83 9.26 -0.03 -19.71
N VAL A 84 10.05 0.81 -19.03
CA VAL A 84 10.63 0.54 -17.71
C VAL A 84 9.57 0.60 -16.61
N GLN A 85 8.65 1.57 -16.67
CA GLN A 85 7.53 1.65 -15.73
C GLN A 85 6.65 0.39 -15.78
N LYS A 86 6.34 -0.08 -16.99
CA LYS A 86 5.57 -1.32 -17.21
C LYS A 86 6.31 -2.55 -16.68
N PHE A 87 7.63 -2.60 -16.84
CA PHE A 87 8.44 -3.70 -16.33
C PHE A 87 8.50 -3.72 -14.80
N ALA A 88 8.65 -2.56 -14.15
CA ALA A 88 8.65 -2.47 -12.68
C ALA A 88 7.29 -2.85 -12.09
N HIS A 89 6.19 -2.37 -12.67
CA HIS A 89 4.84 -2.75 -12.24
C HIS A 89 4.55 -4.25 -12.47
N MET A 90 5.15 -4.86 -13.51
CA MET A 90 5.04 -6.29 -13.80
C MET A 90 5.68 -7.16 -12.72
N TRP A 91 6.88 -6.79 -12.26
CA TRP A 91 7.56 -7.48 -11.16
C TRP A 91 6.80 -7.37 -9.84
N LEU A 92 6.06 -6.28 -9.62
CA LEU A 92 5.32 -6.05 -8.38
C LEU A 92 3.93 -6.69 -8.35
N PHE A 93 3.30 -7.01 -9.49
CA PHE A 93 1.88 -7.43 -9.48
C PHE A 93 1.46 -8.57 -10.43
N GLY A 94 2.37 -9.17 -11.21
CA GLY A 94 2.15 -10.47 -11.87
C GLY A 94 0.80 -10.71 -12.60
N PHE A 95 0.74 -10.38 -13.90
CA PHE A 95 -0.20 -10.90 -14.94
C PHE A 95 -1.70 -10.49 -14.83
N SER A 96 -2.44 -10.04 -15.87
CA SER A 96 -2.77 -10.84 -17.07
C SER A 96 -3.44 -10.07 -18.24
N VAL A 97 -3.77 -8.76 -18.14
CA VAL A 97 -4.62 -8.10 -19.16
C VAL A 97 -3.86 -7.07 -20.02
N PHE A 98 -2.88 -6.37 -19.44
CA PHE A 98 -2.11 -5.36 -20.19
C PHE A 98 -0.97 -5.94 -21.04
N TRP A 99 -0.60 -7.21 -20.81
CA TRP A 99 0.58 -7.83 -21.43
C TRP A 99 0.28 -8.80 -22.56
N LEU A 100 -0.98 -9.20 -22.86
CA LEU A 100 -1.23 -9.94 -24.10
C LEU A 100 -0.78 -9.03 -25.27
N PRO A 101 0.32 -9.36 -25.99
CA PRO A 101 0.84 -8.47 -27.05
C PRO A 101 -0.20 -8.31 -28.16
N SER A 102 -1.12 -9.27 -28.27
CA SER A 102 -2.21 -9.34 -29.25
C SER A 102 -3.50 -8.62 -28.87
N ALA A 103 -3.59 -7.94 -27.72
CA ALA A 103 -4.80 -7.18 -27.40
C ALA A 103 -4.86 -5.90 -28.25
N SER A 104 -5.94 -5.76 -29.03
CA SER A 104 -6.29 -4.56 -29.79
C SER A 104 -6.23 -3.30 -28.92
N ASN A 105 -5.84 -2.16 -29.52
CA ASN A 105 -5.89 -0.85 -28.87
C ASN A 105 -7.28 -0.51 -28.32
N SER A 106 -8.35 -0.98 -28.97
CA SER A 106 -9.74 -0.80 -28.50
C SER A 106 -10.01 -1.56 -27.20
N THR A 107 -9.51 -2.79 -27.06
CA THR A 107 -9.66 -3.60 -25.84
C THR A 107 -8.89 -3.00 -24.67
N ARG A 108 -7.66 -2.50 -24.91
CA ARG A 108 -6.83 -1.85 -23.87
C ARG A 108 -7.48 -0.57 -23.35
N ALA A 109 -8.06 0.25 -24.23
CA ALA A 109 -8.78 1.45 -23.85
C ALA A 109 -10.01 1.14 -22.98
N ARG A 110 -10.74 0.06 -23.30
CA ARG A 110 -11.91 -0.39 -22.52
C ARG A 110 -11.54 -1.02 -21.17
N ALA A 111 -10.39 -1.69 -21.06
CA ALA A 111 -9.95 -2.35 -19.84
C ALA A 111 -9.26 -1.41 -18.83
N LEU A 112 -8.73 -0.27 -19.29
CA LEU A 112 -7.99 0.68 -18.44
C LEU A 112 -8.79 1.20 -17.24
N PRO A 113 -10.05 1.65 -17.36
CA PRO A 113 -10.83 2.09 -16.21
C PRO A 113 -11.07 0.96 -15.19
N TRP A 114 -11.32 -0.26 -15.69
CA TRP A 114 -11.53 -1.45 -14.85
C TRP A 114 -10.27 -1.87 -14.10
N HIS A 115 -9.10 -1.75 -14.73
CA HIS A 115 -7.82 -2.04 -14.08
C HIS A 115 -7.49 -1.03 -12.99
N ILE A 116 -7.70 0.27 -13.24
CA ILE A 116 -7.48 1.32 -12.23
C ILE A 116 -8.42 1.13 -11.04
N CYS A 117 -9.71 0.90 -11.31
CA CYS A 117 -10.71 0.64 -10.27
C CYS A 117 -10.39 -0.64 -9.49
N GLY A 118 -10.05 -1.73 -10.21
CA GLY A 118 -9.69 -3.02 -9.62
C GLY A 118 -8.44 -2.93 -8.73
N GLY A 119 -7.41 -2.21 -9.15
CA GLY A 119 -6.20 -2.00 -8.34
C GLY A 119 -6.49 -1.24 -7.03
N ARG A 120 -7.31 -0.19 -7.09
CA ARG A 120 -7.74 0.57 -5.90
C ARG A 120 -8.58 -0.32 -4.97
N ALA A 121 -9.53 -1.08 -5.51
CA ALA A 121 -10.35 -2.00 -4.72
C ALA A 121 -9.48 -3.06 -4.01
N LEU A 122 -8.50 -3.65 -4.71
CA LEU A 122 -7.58 -4.63 -4.11
C LEU A 122 -6.73 -4.02 -2.98
N LEU A 123 -6.25 -2.80 -3.15
CA LEU A 123 -5.52 -2.09 -2.09
C LEU A 123 -6.39 -1.90 -0.84
N TYR A 124 -7.64 -1.42 -1.00
CA TYR A 124 -8.55 -1.23 0.13
C TYR A 124 -8.96 -2.56 0.79
N MET A 125 -9.14 -3.62 0.02
CA MET A 125 -9.38 -4.95 0.57
C MET A 125 -8.18 -5.43 1.39
N ALA A 126 -6.95 -5.25 0.89
CA ALA A 126 -5.74 -5.58 1.64
C ALA A 126 -5.62 -4.77 2.94
N ILE A 127 -5.95 -3.48 2.91
CA ILE A 127 -5.99 -2.61 4.09
C ILE A 127 -7.01 -3.14 5.11
N VAL A 128 -8.24 -3.41 4.70
CA VAL A 128 -9.28 -3.93 5.60
C VAL A 128 -8.89 -5.29 6.17
N SER A 129 -8.33 -6.20 5.36
CA SER A 129 -7.80 -7.48 5.83
C SER A 129 -6.66 -7.32 6.84
N ALA A 130 -5.74 -6.38 6.62
CA ALA A 130 -4.66 -6.09 7.57
C ALA A 130 -5.21 -5.51 8.89
N LEU A 131 -6.12 -4.53 8.83
CA LEU A 131 -6.73 -3.91 10.01
C LEU A 131 -7.54 -4.90 10.84
N THR A 132 -8.39 -5.71 10.18
CA THR A 132 -9.16 -6.77 10.86
C THR A 132 -8.26 -7.83 11.47
N GLY A 133 -7.15 -8.20 10.80
CA GLY A 133 -6.14 -9.10 11.34
C GLY A 133 -5.44 -8.55 12.59
N LEU A 134 -5.08 -7.26 12.59
CA LEU A 134 -4.52 -6.58 13.76
C LEU A 134 -5.54 -6.54 14.91
N MET A 135 -6.80 -6.17 14.65
CA MET A 135 -7.87 -6.12 15.67
C MET A 135 -8.18 -7.50 16.29
N ARG A 136 -8.23 -8.57 15.48
CA ARG A 136 -8.50 -9.93 15.97
C ARG A 136 -7.42 -10.37 16.96
N LYS A 137 -6.16 -10.03 16.71
CA LYS A 137 -5.04 -10.39 17.60
C LYS A 137 -5.15 -9.71 18.96
N GLU A 138 -5.59 -8.45 18.99
CA GLU A 138 -5.87 -7.71 20.24
C GLU A 138 -7.03 -8.33 21.03
N SER A 139 -8.14 -8.63 20.36
CA SER A 139 -9.33 -9.19 21.00
C SER A 139 -9.06 -10.57 21.59
N LEU A 140 -8.20 -11.37 20.96
CA LEU A 140 -7.82 -12.69 21.46
C LEU A 140 -6.86 -12.64 22.64
N GLN A 141 -6.02 -11.61 22.74
CA GLN A 141 -5.01 -11.52 23.79
C GLN A 141 -5.41 -10.66 24.99
N GLN A 142 -6.60 -10.04 24.95
CA GLN A 142 -7.09 -9.15 26.02
C GLN A 142 -6.00 -8.20 26.52
N LEU A 143 -5.22 -7.65 25.58
CA LEU A 143 -4.21 -6.65 25.87
C LEU A 143 -4.94 -5.47 26.50
N GLY A 144 -4.75 -5.26 27.81
CA GLY A 144 -5.32 -4.12 28.52
C GLY A 144 -4.79 -2.79 27.98
N TRP A 145 -4.77 -1.73 28.79
CA TRP A 145 -4.17 -0.44 28.42
C TRP A 145 -2.64 -0.51 28.37
N SER A 146 -2.10 -1.39 27.52
CA SER A 146 -0.69 -1.66 27.32
C SER A 146 -0.09 -0.71 26.28
N GLY A 147 1.23 -0.51 26.34
CA GLY A 147 1.96 0.22 25.29
C GLY A 147 1.84 -0.44 23.93
N GLU A 148 1.65 -1.77 23.90
CA GLU A 148 1.47 -2.56 22.68
C GLU A 148 0.19 -2.19 21.93
N LEU A 149 -0.96 -2.11 22.63
CA LEU A 149 -2.25 -1.75 22.04
C LEU A 149 -2.21 -0.36 21.39
N ARG A 150 -1.54 0.61 22.03
CA ARG A 150 -1.37 1.96 21.45
C ARG A 150 -0.56 1.92 20.17
N LEU A 151 0.51 1.13 20.12
CA LEU A 151 1.34 0.96 18.93
C LEU A 151 0.53 0.35 17.78
N ILE A 152 -0.27 -0.68 18.06
CA ILE A 152 -1.09 -1.37 17.06
C ILE A 152 -2.19 -0.46 16.51
N ASN A 153 -2.89 0.28 17.37
CA ASN A 153 -3.89 1.25 16.94
C ASN A 153 -3.28 2.36 16.08
N PHE A 154 -2.11 2.86 16.47
CA PHE A 154 -1.38 3.86 15.67
C PHE A 154 -0.91 3.29 14.32
N THR A 155 -0.48 2.03 14.30
CA THR A 155 -0.13 1.30 13.07
C THR A 155 -1.33 1.19 12.13
N GLY A 156 -2.49 0.79 12.66
CA GLY A 156 -3.72 0.71 11.88
C GLY A 156 -4.13 2.07 11.30
N LEU A 157 -4.03 3.13 12.09
CA LEU A 157 -4.29 4.50 11.61
C LEU A 157 -3.31 4.92 10.51
N ALA A 158 -2.01 4.63 10.67
CA ALA A 158 -1.00 4.94 9.66
C ALA A 158 -1.27 4.20 8.33
N ILE A 159 -1.66 2.92 8.39
CA ILE A 159 -2.05 2.12 7.22
C ILE A 159 -3.29 2.70 6.52
N LEU A 160 -4.30 3.13 7.28
CA LEU A 160 -5.50 3.73 6.71
C LEU A 160 -5.21 5.07 6.03
N LEU A 161 -4.44 5.94 6.71
CA LEU A 161 -4.03 7.24 6.17
C LEU A 161 -3.15 7.07 4.92
N PHE A 162 -2.28 6.05 4.89
CA PHE A 162 -1.51 5.70 3.70
C PHE A 162 -2.43 5.39 2.51
N GLY A 163 -3.42 4.50 2.68
CA GLY A 163 -4.36 4.17 1.61
C GLY A 163 -5.14 5.39 1.09
N ILE A 164 -5.59 6.27 2.00
CA ILE A 164 -6.26 7.52 1.64
C ILE A 164 -5.30 8.43 0.86
N ALA A 165 -4.07 8.62 1.32
CA ALA A 165 -3.08 9.47 0.66
C ALA A 165 -2.73 8.96 -0.76
N VAL A 166 -2.61 7.63 -0.94
CA VAL A 166 -2.43 7.00 -2.25
C VAL A 166 -3.61 7.33 -3.16
N ASP A 167 -4.85 7.18 -2.68
CA ASP A 167 -6.06 7.45 -3.45
C ASP A 167 -6.18 8.91 -3.88
N PHE A 168 -5.94 9.84 -2.97
CA PHE A 168 -5.92 11.27 -3.26
C PHE A 168 -4.80 11.66 -4.23
N SER A 169 -3.62 11.04 -4.13
CA SER A 169 -2.51 11.29 -5.08
C SER A 169 -2.89 10.93 -6.52
N ILE A 170 -3.67 9.86 -6.70
CA ILE A 170 -4.13 9.40 -8.02
C ILE A 170 -5.37 10.20 -8.46
N GLY A 171 -6.31 10.44 -7.56
CA GLY A 171 -7.54 11.18 -7.81
C GLY A 171 -7.28 12.61 -8.28
N LEU A 172 -6.39 13.36 -7.59
CA LEU A 172 -5.94 14.67 -8.08
C LEU A 172 -5.26 14.57 -9.46
N ALA A 173 -4.65 13.45 -9.82
CA ALA A 173 -4.01 13.32 -11.14
C ALA A 173 -5.02 13.37 -12.29
N HIS A 174 -6.25 12.88 -12.09
CA HIS A 174 -7.26 12.76 -13.13
C HIS A 174 -8.04 14.06 -13.38
N TYR A 175 -7.95 15.04 -12.47
CA TYR A 175 -8.59 16.35 -12.62
C TYR A 175 -7.64 17.44 -13.17
N VAL A 176 -6.42 17.08 -13.62
CA VAL A 176 -5.42 17.96 -14.28
C VAL A 176 -5.26 17.57 -15.73
#